data_AF-A0A426QDP8-F1
#
_entry.id   AF-A0A426QDP8-F1
#
_cell.length_a   1.000
_cell.length_b   1.000
_cell.length_c   1.000
_cell.angle_alpha   90.00
_cell.angle_beta   90.00
_cell.angle_gamma   90.00
#
_symmetry.space_group_name_H-M   'P 1'
#
loop_
_entity.id
_entity.type
_entity.pdbx_description
1 polymer ?
#
loop_
_entity_poly.entity_id
_entity_poly.type
_entity_poly.pdbx_seq_one_letter_code
_entity_poly.pdbx_strand_id
1 'polypeptide(L)'
;GIVIGKKGEDIEKLKADLVKKTGLPVNINIEEVKKPELDAKLVAESIAQQLEKRIQFRRAMKRAVGNAMRLGAQGIKVAVAGRLNGAEIARTEWYREGRVPLHTFRADID
;
A
#
# COMPACT_ATOMS: atom_id res chain seq x y z
N GLY A 1 2.88 4.60 -16.27
CA GLY A 1 2.65 6.06 -16.25
C GLY A 1 1.20 6.42 -16.43
N ILE A 2 0.36 6.14 -15.44
CA ILE A 2 -1.06 6.60 -15.40
C ILE A 2 -1.13 8.03 -14.85
N VAL A 3 -0.22 8.39 -13.92
CA VAL A 3 -0.19 9.69 -13.24
C VAL A 3 0.28 10.85 -14.14
N ILE A 4 1.03 10.56 -15.21
CA ILE A 4 1.61 11.58 -16.12
C ILE A 4 0.62 11.95 -17.25
N GLY A 5 -0.38 11.11 -17.55
CA GLY A 5 -1.29 11.30 -18.67
C GLY A 5 -0.58 11.26 -20.04
N LYS A 6 -1.29 11.64 -21.12
CA LYS A 6 -0.67 11.87 -22.44
C LYS A 6 0.03 13.24 -22.41
N LYS A 7 1.36 13.25 -22.53
CA LYS A 7 2.20 14.47 -22.59
C LYS A 7 2.16 15.40 -21.36
N GLY A 8 1.82 14.90 -20.17
CA GLY A 8 1.85 15.72 -18.94
C GLY A 8 0.55 16.47 -18.63
N GLU A 9 -0.52 16.24 -19.39
CA GLU A 9 -1.81 16.94 -19.23
C GLU A 9 -2.39 16.81 -17.80
N ASP A 10 -2.27 15.62 -17.20
CA ASP A 10 -2.79 15.39 -15.85
C ASP A 10 -2.01 16.13 -14.77
N ILE A 11 -0.72 16.40 -14.99
CA ILE A 11 0.13 17.16 -14.05
C ILE A 11 -0.27 18.63 -14.05
N GLU A 12 -0.56 19.21 -15.21
CA GLU A 12 -1.01 20.61 -15.32
C GLU A 12 -2.37 20.81 -14.66
N LYS A 13 -3.30 19.87 -14.85
CA LYS A 13 -4.60 19.89 -14.17
C LYS A 13 -4.43 19.83 -12.65
N LEU A 14 -3.60 18.90 -12.16
CA LEU A 14 -3.35 18.74 -10.72
C LEU A 14 -2.72 20.00 -10.12
N LYS A 15 -1.79 20.63 -10.84
CA LYS A 15 -1.16 21.89 -10.43
C LYS A 15 -2.19 23.02 -10.35
N ALA A 16 -3.05 23.17 -11.35
CA ALA A 16 -4.10 24.19 -11.35
C ALA A 16 -5.08 24.00 -10.17
N ASP A 17 -5.47 22.76 -9.88
CA ASP A 17 -6.36 22.44 -8.76
C ASP A 17 -5.70 22.69 -7.39
N LEU A 18 -4.40 22.40 -7.27
CA LEU A 18 -3.64 22.68 -6.04
C LEU A 18 -3.49 24.18 -5.83
N VAL A 19 -3.14 24.96 -6.86
CA VAL A 19 -3.02 26.42 -6.76
C VAL A 19 -4.37 27.06 -6.37
N LYS A 20 -5.50 26.57 -6.91
CA LYS A 20 -6.83 27.04 -6.50
C LYS A 20 -7.12 26.79 -5.01
N LYS A 21 -6.62 25.67 -4.46
CA LYS A 21 -6.85 25.31 -3.05
C LYS A 21 -5.89 26.02 -2.09
N THR A 22 -4.63 26.20 -2.46
CA THR A 22 -3.58 26.74 -1.58
C THR A 22 -3.34 28.23 -1.79
N GLY A 23 -3.77 28.81 -2.92
CA GLY A 23 -3.53 30.22 -3.27
C GLY A 23 -2.05 30.55 -3.54
N LEU A 24 -1.18 29.54 -3.59
CA LEU A 24 0.26 29.65 -3.71
C LEU A 24 0.75 28.81 -4.91
N PRO A 25 1.85 29.21 -5.57
CA PRO A 25 2.44 28.42 -6.64
C PRO A 25 3.01 27.10 -6.09
N VAL A 26 2.54 25.96 -6.63
CA VAL A 26 2.97 24.62 -6.22
C VAL A 26 3.83 23.98 -7.30
N ASN A 27 4.96 23.39 -6.90
CA ASN A 27 5.81 22.56 -7.76
C ASN A 27 5.57 21.07 -7.43
N ILE A 28 5.36 20.25 -8.46
CA ILE A 28 5.08 18.83 -8.33
C ILE A 28 6.32 18.06 -8.81
N ASN A 29 6.87 17.21 -7.95
CA ASN A 29 7.91 16.26 -8.31
C ASN A 29 7.34 14.84 -8.32
N ILE A 30 7.77 14.02 -9.27
CA ILE A 30 7.28 12.66 -9.44
C ILE A 30 8.42 11.71 -9.12
N GLU A 31 8.22 10.91 -8.08
CA GLU A 31 9.14 9.85 -7.70
C GLU A 31 8.52 8.50 -8.05
N GLU A 32 9.25 7.70 -8.84
CA GLU A 32 8.79 6.40 -9.26
C GLU A 32 9.22 5.32 -8.26
N VAL A 33 8.23 4.61 -7.71
CA VAL A 33 8.46 3.45 -6.85
C VAL A 33 8.83 2.25 -7.71
N LYS A 34 10.11 1.86 -7.69
CA LYS A 34 10.64 0.74 -8.50
C LYS A 34 10.09 -0.63 -8.10
N LYS A 35 9.79 -0.84 -6.82
CA LYS A 35 9.34 -2.13 -6.25
C LYS A 35 8.10 -1.90 -5.37
N PRO A 36 6.89 -1.94 -5.95
CA PRO A 36 5.67 -1.62 -5.21
C PRO A 36 5.35 -2.64 -4.11
N GLU A 37 5.87 -3.86 -4.17
CA GLU A 37 5.62 -4.89 -3.16
C GLU A 37 6.46 -4.74 -1.88
N LEU A 38 7.43 -3.81 -1.87
CA LEU A 38 8.20 -3.45 -0.67
C LEU A 38 7.62 -2.22 0.04
N ASP A 39 6.71 -1.50 -0.60
CA ASP A 39 6.03 -0.33 -0.04
C ASP A 39 4.79 -0.78 0.74
N ALA A 40 4.74 -0.45 2.03
CA ALA A 40 3.71 -0.92 2.94
C ALA A 40 2.31 -0.41 2.53
N LYS A 41 2.24 0.84 2.04
CA LYS A 41 0.98 1.47 1.63
C LYS A 41 0.42 0.81 0.37
N LEU A 42 1.26 0.61 -0.65
CA LEU A 42 0.83 -0.02 -1.90
C LEU A 42 0.40 -1.47 -1.69
N VAL A 43 1.09 -2.21 -0.81
CA VAL A 43 0.68 -3.56 -0.42
C VAL A 43 -0.66 -3.55 0.32
N ALA A 44 -0.86 -2.62 1.26
CA ALA A 44 -2.13 -2.49 1.99
C ALA A 44 -3.31 -2.15 1.06
N GLU A 45 -3.13 -1.18 0.15
CA GLU A 45 -4.14 -0.82 -0.85
C GLU A 45 -4.47 -2.00 -1.77
N SER A 46 -3.47 -2.77 -2.18
CA SER A 46 -3.69 -3.99 -2.98
C SER A 46 -4.53 -5.03 -2.24
N ILE A 47 -4.30 -5.23 -0.94
CA ILE A 47 -5.10 -6.14 -0.11
C ILE A 47 -6.53 -5.61 0.02
N ALA A 48 -6.71 -4.31 0.29
CA ALA A 48 -8.03 -3.69 0.40
C ALA A 48 -8.86 -3.89 -0.88
N GLN A 49 -8.28 -3.59 -2.04
CA GLN A 49 -8.94 -3.80 -3.34
C GLN A 49 -9.30 -5.27 -3.59
N GLN A 50 -8.48 -6.21 -3.13
CA GLN A 50 -8.79 -7.65 -3.24
C GLN A 50 -9.96 -8.04 -2.34
N LEU A 51 -10.05 -7.49 -1.14
CA LEU A 51 -11.17 -7.74 -0.22
C LEU A 51 -12.48 -7.16 -0.76
N GLU A 52 -12.45 -5.96 -1.36
CA GLU A 52 -13.61 -5.35 -2.03
C GLU A 52 -14.13 -6.21 -3.19
N LYS A 53 -13.21 -6.81 -3.94
CA LYS A 53 -13.52 -7.80 -4.99
C LYS A 53 -13.97 -9.16 -4.45
N ARG A 54 -14.25 -9.26 -3.14
CA ARG A 54 -14.72 -10.45 -2.43
C ARG A 54 -13.75 -11.64 -2.52
N ILE A 55 -12.46 -11.37 -2.68
CA ILE A 55 -11.44 -12.42 -2.58
C ILE A 55 -11.31 -12.83 -1.11
N GLN A 56 -11.12 -14.12 -0.87
CA GLN A 56 -10.88 -14.64 0.47
C GLN A 56 -9.69 -13.95 1.15
N PHE A 57 -9.91 -13.33 2.31
CA PHE A 57 -8.91 -12.53 3.02
C PHE A 57 -7.59 -13.29 3.27
N ARG A 58 -7.67 -14.59 3.65
CA ARG A 58 -6.49 -15.44 3.85
C ARG A 58 -5.64 -15.57 2.58
N ARG A 59 -6.27 -15.67 1.41
CA ARG A 59 -5.58 -15.78 0.13
C ARG A 59 -4.90 -14.46 -0.25
N ALA A 60 -5.60 -13.33 -0.08
CA ALA A 60 -5.06 -12.01 -0.35
C ALA A 60 -3.82 -11.74 0.53
N MET A 61 -3.91 -12.01 1.84
CA MET A 61 -2.80 -11.83 2.78
C MET A 61 -1.61 -12.73 2.45
N LYS A 62 -1.82 -14.05 2.27
CA LYS A 62 -0.73 -14.98 1.95
C LYS A 62 -0.02 -14.61 0.65
N ARG A 63 -0.77 -14.15 -0.35
CA ARG A 63 -0.18 -13.70 -1.63
C ARG A 63 0.68 -12.45 -1.45
N ALA A 64 0.19 -11.47 -0.71
CA ALA A 64 0.93 -10.24 -0.42
C ALA A 64 2.23 -10.54 0.34
N VAL A 65 2.16 -11.36 1.40
CA VAL A 65 3.31 -11.78 2.19
C VAL A 65 4.34 -12.52 1.33
N GLY A 66 3.91 -13.52 0.56
CA GLY A 66 4.81 -14.29 -0.31
C GLY A 66 5.46 -13.44 -1.40
N ASN A 67 4.74 -12.46 -1.96
CA ASN A 67 5.30 -11.54 -2.95
C ASN A 67 6.38 -10.64 -2.35
N ALA A 68 6.14 -10.06 -1.17
CA ALA A 68 7.09 -9.18 -0.48
C ALA A 68 8.37 -9.94 -0.10
N MET A 69 8.23 -11.13 0.48
CA MET A 69 9.38 -12.00 0.82
C MET A 69 10.17 -12.39 -0.43
N ARG A 70 9.49 -12.75 -1.53
CA ARG A 70 10.13 -13.10 -2.81
C ARG A 70 10.94 -11.95 -3.42
N LEU A 71 10.52 -10.70 -3.19
CA LEU A 71 11.19 -9.51 -3.71
C LEU A 71 12.30 -8.97 -2.80
N GLY A 72 12.59 -9.68 -1.71
CA GLY A 72 13.75 -9.46 -0.85
C GLY A 72 13.45 -8.76 0.48
N ALA A 73 12.18 -8.70 0.91
CA ALA A 73 11.86 -8.21 2.25
C ALA A 73 12.50 -9.12 3.32
N GLN A 74 13.09 -8.51 4.36
CA GLN A 74 13.67 -9.26 5.50
C GLN A 74 12.59 -9.83 6.43
N GLY A 75 11.42 -9.19 6.43
CA GLY A 75 10.23 -9.64 7.11
C GLY A 75 9.05 -8.76 6.75
N ILE A 76 7.85 -9.32 6.91
CA ILE A 76 6.59 -8.63 6.68
C ILE A 76 5.57 -9.11 7.71
N LYS A 77 4.75 -8.18 8.21
CA LYS A 77 3.60 -8.50 9.05
C LYS A 77 2.37 -7.82 8.46
N VAL A 78 1.39 -8.61 8.07
CA VAL A 78 0.10 -8.13 7.56
C VAL A 78 -0.98 -8.45 8.59
N ALA A 79 -1.79 -7.47 8.96
CA ALA A 79 -2.92 -7.64 9.85
C ALA A 79 -4.19 -7.10 9.19
N VAL A 80 -5.28 -7.88 9.26
CA VAL A 80 -6.60 -7.47 8.76
C VAL A 80 -7.62 -7.70 9.88
N ALA A 81 -8.40 -6.66 10.16
CA ALA A 81 -9.43 -6.67 11.19
C ALA A 81 -10.80 -6.38 10.59
N GLY A 82 -11.84 -6.99 11.15
CA GLY A 82 -13.24 -6.72 10.80
C GLY A 82 -14.08 -7.98 10.68
N ARG A 83 -15.21 -7.88 9.97
CA ARG A 83 -16.14 -8.98 9.69
C ARG A 83 -15.60 -9.88 8.58
N LEU A 84 -14.48 -10.55 8.85
CA LEU A 84 -13.73 -11.30 7.86
C LEU A 84 -14.58 -12.44 7.26
N ASN A 85 -14.69 -12.46 5.92
CA ASN A 85 -15.58 -13.36 5.18
C ASN A 85 -17.07 -13.24 5.57
N GLY A 86 -17.53 -12.06 5.99
CA GLY A 86 -18.94 -11.84 6.32
C GLY A 86 -19.39 -12.41 7.67
N ALA A 87 -18.43 -12.74 8.54
CA ALA A 87 -18.73 -13.18 9.90
C ALA A 87 -19.56 -12.12 10.66
N GLU A 88 -20.41 -12.58 11.57
CA GLU A 88 -21.22 -11.71 12.42
C GLU A 88 -20.34 -10.89 13.38
N ILE A 89 -19.37 -11.55 14.01
CA ILE A 89 -18.44 -10.94 14.95
C ILE A 89 -17.14 -10.57 14.24
N ALA A 90 -16.66 -9.35 14.49
CA ALA A 90 -15.37 -8.89 13.96
C ALA A 90 -14.21 -9.59 14.66
N ARG A 91 -13.18 -9.94 13.90
CA ARG A 91 -11.93 -10.52 14.42
C ARG A 91 -10.72 -9.91 13.73
N THR A 92 -9.57 -10.03 14.38
CA THR A 92 -8.29 -9.59 13.85
C THR A 92 -7.43 -10.80 13.57
N GLU A 93 -6.99 -10.93 12.33
CA GLU A 93 -6.11 -12.01 11.86
C GLU A 93 -4.83 -11.39 11.34
N TRP A 94 -3.69 -12.01 11.67
CA TRP A 94 -2.39 -11.53 11.23
C TRP A 94 -1.53 -12.67 10.71
N TYR A 95 -0.72 -12.36 9.71
CA TYR A 95 0.32 -13.22 9.18
C TYR A 95 1.65 -12.49 9.30
N ARG A 96 2.66 -13.20 9.82
CA ARG A 96 4.02 -12.69 9.92
C ARG A 96 4.98 -13.68 9.30
N GLU A 97 5.88 -13.19 8.48
CA GLU A 97 6.98 -13.96 7.89
C GLU A 97 8.29 -13.16 8.03
N GLY A 98 9.41 -13.85 8.24
CA GLY A 98 10.71 -13.20 8.45
C GLY A 98 10.83 -12.43 9.77
N ARG A 99 11.74 -11.45 9.80
CA ARG A 99 12.09 -10.66 11.01
C ARG A 99 11.44 -9.28 10.97
N VAL A 100 10.65 -8.96 12.00
CA VAL A 100 10.02 -7.63 12.18
C VAL A 100 10.30 -7.13 13.60
N PRO A 101 11.45 -6.49 13.85
CA PRO A 101 11.86 -6.06 15.19
C PRO A 101 11.28 -4.69 15.57
N LEU A 102 10.04 -4.67 16.07
CA LEU A 102 9.33 -3.42 16.43
C LEU A 102 9.93 -2.63 17.60
N HIS A 103 10.76 -3.27 18.44
CA HIS A 103 11.41 -2.60 19.57
C HIS A 103 12.78 -1.99 19.20
N THR A 104 13.28 -2.25 17.98
CA THR A 104 14.59 -1.77 17.54
C THR A 104 14.42 -0.49 16.72
N PHE A 105 14.61 0.68 17.32
CA PHE A 105 14.43 1.97 16.63
C PHE A 105 15.33 2.19 15.41
N ARG A 106 16.48 1.51 15.35
CA ARG A 106 17.38 1.53 14.18
C ARG A 106 16.84 0.69 13.01
N ALA A 107 15.89 -0.20 13.24
CA ALA A 107 15.37 -1.03 12.17
C ALA A 107 14.56 -0.17 11.20
N ASP A 108 14.85 -0.32 9.91
CA ASP A 108 14.10 0.32 8.84
C ASP A 108 12.79 -0.46 8.63
N ILE A 109 11.67 0.16 9.00
CA ILE A 109 10.32 -0.42 8.99
C ILE A 109 9.39 0.63 8.40
N ASP A 110 8.72 0.24 7.31
CA ASP A 110 7.65 0.98 6.64
C ASP A 110 6.27 0.49 7.10
#